data_AF-A0A9N9INJ4-F1
#
_entry.id   AF-A0A9N9INJ4-F1
#
_cell.length_a   1.000
_cell.length_b   1.000
_cell.length_c   1.000
_cell.angle_alpha   90.00
_cell.angle_beta   90.00
_cell.angle_gamma   90.00
#
_symmetry.space_group_name_H-M   'P 1'
#
loop_
_entity.id
_entity.type
_entity.pdbx_description
1 polymer ?
#
loop_
_entity_poly.entity_id
_entity_poly.type
_entity_poly.pdbx_seq_one_letter_code
_entity_poly.pdbx_strand_id
1 'polypeptide(L)'
;MIDSNTNSVLCSLCDNKKFKSHCGLKIHYQKVHCSKKIINISSNNVFSCPLCPNTIFKKKSGWSRHETLRHFNYNILPTNLFTLSDIHINEVKDTLVYLIQSSPLTESAFVSIFQNNINRYSICQQRYECSFSGYDAYNTLANIFNQENWGRRIYEHGQSSEVVLVPESTASNNKLYNSNQLNFKKPEMNIIWKRRVINDEAGNKFEVDWVTLKFLVGQFH
;
A
#
# COMPACT_ATOMS: atom_id res chain seq x y z
N MET A 1 7.35 17.81 -64.25
CA MET A 1 7.46 18.44 -62.92
C MET A 1 6.51 17.71 -62.00
N ILE A 2 6.97 17.43 -60.78
CA ILE A 2 6.52 16.38 -59.87
C ILE A 2 5.05 16.55 -59.44
N ASP A 3 4.27 15.49 -59.63
CA ASP A 3 2.91 15.30 -59.12
C ASP A 3 2.88 15.39 -57.58
N SER A 4 2.18 16.39 -57.04
CA SER A 4 1.90 16.48 -55.61
C SER A 4 0.63 15.68 -55.29
N ASN A 5 0.79 14.35 -55.28
CA ASN A 5 -0.25 13.41 -54.87
C ASN A 5 -0.52 13.55 -53.36
N THR A 6 -1.34 14.53 -52.98
CA THR A 6 -1.79 14.69 -51.60
C THR A 6 -2.91 13.69 -51.35
N ASN A 7 -2.55 12.51 -50.82
CA ASN A 7 -3.49 11.49 -50.35
C ASN A 7 -4.33 12.04 -49.18
N SER A 8 -5.36 12.82 -49.52
CA SER A 8 -6.36 13.32 -48.58
C SER A 8 -7.34 12.21 -48.24
N VAL A 9 -7.72 12.13 -46.96
CA VAL A 9 -8.51 11.04 -46.42
C VAL A 9 -9.87 11.58 -46.01
N LEU A 10 -10.94 10.93 -46.46
CA LEU A 10 -12.32 11.33 -46.22
C LEU A 10 -12.90 10.66 -44.96
N CYS A 11 -13.75 11.38 -44.23
CA CYS A 11 -14.63 10.75 -43.25
C CYS A 11 -15.82 10.11 -43.95
N SER A 12 -16.11 8.85 -43.68
CA SER A 12 -17.24 8.12 -44.26
C SER A 12 -18.59 8.44 -43.61
N LEU A 13 -18.60 9.15 -42.48
CA LEU A 13 -19.80 9.47 -41.68
C LEU A 13 -20.18 10.96 -41.69
N CYS A 14 -19.42 11.78 -42.42
CA CYS A 14 -19.70 13.21 -42.63
C CYS A 14 -19.58 13.53 -44.10
N ASP A 15 -20.56 14.23 -44.65
CA ASP A 15 -20.53 14.63 -46.05
C ASP A 15 -19.31 15.53 -46.33
N ASN A 16 -18.40 15.02 -47.17
CA ASN A 16 -17.27 15.73 -47.79
C ASN A 16 -16.20 16.33 -46.87
N LYS A 17 -16.06 15.87 -45.60
CA LYS A 17 -14.92 16.27 -44.77
C LYS A 17 -13.62 15.54 -45.14
N LYS A 18 -12.68 16.27 -45.75
CA LYS A 18 -11.33 15.82 -46.11
C LYS A 18 -10.29 16.19 -45.07
N PHE A 19 -9.38 15.26 -44.77
CA PHE A 19 -8.27 15.45 -43.85
C PHE A 19 -6.95 15.26 -44.59
N LYS A 20 -5.94 16.06 -44.22
CA LYS A 20 -4.58 15.96 -44.77
C LYS A 20 -3.84 14.70 -44.32
N SER A 21 -4.36 13.96 -43.32
CA SER A 21 -3.76 12.73 -42.82
C SER A 21 -4.79 11.83 -42.11
N HIS A 22 -4.51 10.52 -42.04
CA HIS A 22 -5.29 9.56 -41.24
C HIS A 22 -5.34 9.95 -39.75
N CYS A 23 -4.31 10.59 -39.21
CA CYS A 23 -4.29 11.05 -37.82
C CYS A 23 -5.35 12.14 -37.58
N GLY A 24 -5.46 13.10 -38.50
CA GLY A 24 -6.51 14.13 -38.47
C GLY A 24 -7.91 13.53 -38.54
N LEU A 25 -8.11 12.54 -39.43
CA LEU A 25 -9.37 11.80 -39.53
C LEU A 25 -9.71 11.05 -38.23
N LYS A 26 -8.72 10.39 -37.60
CA LYS A 26 -8.91 9.64 -36.35
C LYS A 26 -9.34 10.53 -35.18
N ILE A 27 -8.75 11.72 -35.05
CA ILE A 27 -9.12 12.70 -34.04
C ILE A 27 -10.53 13.24 -34.30
N HIS A 28 -10.85 13.53 -35.57
CA HIS A 28 -12.20 13.94 -35.96
C HIS A 28 -13.24 12.87 -35.62
N TYR A 29 -12.99 11.62 -35.97
CA TYR A 29 -13.90 10.50 -35.68
C TYR A 29 -14.14 10.34 -34.18
N GLN A 30 -13.09 10.44 -33.36
CA GLN A 30 -13.19 10.34 -31.90
C GLN A 30 -13.99 11.49 -31.26
N LYS A 31 -13.97 12.69 -31.85
CA LYS A 31 -14.66 13.86 -31.30
C LYS A 31 -16.08 14.02 -31.82
N VAL A 32 -16.31 13.67 -33.08
CA VAL A 32 -17.56 13.98 -33.79
C VAL A 32 -18.48 12.76 -33.93
N HIS A 33 -17.92 11.54 -33.99
CA HIS A 33 -18.70 10.32 -34.19
C HIS A 33 -18.69 9.38 -32.98
N CYS A 34 -17.69 9.48 -32.09
CA CYS A 34 -17.71 8.76 -30.81
C CYS A 34 -18.37 9.58 -29.70
N SER A 35 -19.68 9.82 -29.80
CA SER A 35 -20.49 10.17 -28.62
C SER A 35 -20.70 8.91 -27.78
N LYS A 36 -20.24 8.93 -26.52
CA LYS A 36 -20.29 7.83 -25.53
C LYS A 36 -19.51 6.58 -25.94
N LYS A 37 -18.26 6.54 -25.48
CA LYS A 37 -17.35 5.41 -25.62
C LYS A 37 -17.84 4.22 -24.76
N ILE A 38 -18.64 3.33 -25.32
CA ILE A 38 -18.52 1.91 -24.96
C ILE A 38 -17.21 1.47 -25.58
N ILE A 39 -16.14 1.44 -24.78
CA ILE A 39 -14.85 0.98 -25.25
C ILE A 39 -14.89 -0.54 -25.26
N ASN A 40 -14.97 -1.13 -26.45
CA ASN A 40 -14.64 -2.53 -26.65
C ASN A 40 -13.10 -2.64 -26.49
N ILE A 41 -12.61 -2.85 -25.26
CA ILE A 41 -11.18 -3.02 -24.95
C ILE A 41 -10.89 -4.52 -24.88
N SER A 42 -10.21 -5.01 -25.92
CA SER A 42 -9.32 -6.15 -25.80
C SER A 42 -8.26 -5.86 -24.72
N SER A 43 -8.40 -6.54 -23.58
CA SER A 43 -7.33 -6.94 -22.63
C SER A 43 -6.17 -5.95 -22.39
N ASN A 44 -6.46 -4.69 -22.05
CA ASN A 44 -5.48 -3.80 -21.43
C ASN A 44 -6.03 -3.39 -20.06
N ASN A 45 -5.39 -3.86 -18.98
CA ASN A 45 -5.73 -3.49 -17.61
C ASN A 45 -5.47 -2.00 -17.41
N VAL A 46 -6.52 -1.20 -17.56
CA VAL A 46 -6.51 0.23 -17.30
C VAL A 46 -6.83 0.45 -15.82
N PHE A 47 -6.14 1.40 -15.17
CA PHE A 47 -6.34 1.71 -13.76
C PHE A 47 -7.09 3.04 -13.61
N SER A 48 -8.12 3.08 -12.76
CA SER A 48 -8.90 4.29 -12.48
C SER A 48 -8.79 4.69 -11.02
N CYS A 49 -8.72 5.99 -10.75
CA CYS A 49 -8.79 6.49 -9.38
C CYS A 49 -10.25 6.59 -8.93
N PRO A 50 -10.69 5.89 -7.86
CA PRO A 50 -12.07 5.95 -7.41
C PRO A 50 -12.46 7.33 -6.85
N LEU A 51 -11.48 8.16 -6.49
CA LEU A 51 -11.68 9.51 -5.97
C LEU A 51 -11.70 10.58 -7.07
N CYS A 52 -11.28 10.23 -8.28
CA CYS A 52 -11.19 11.14 -9.42
C CYS A 52 -11.88 10.51 -10.64
N PRO A 53 -13.18 10.77 -10.85
CA PRO A 53 -14.03 10.04 -11.80
C PRO A 53 -13.58 10.12 -13.27
N ASN A 54 -12.69 11.06 -13.60
CA ASN A 54 -12.18 11.26 -14.97
C ASN A 54 -10.68 10.93 -15.13
N THR A 55 -10.02 10.35 -14.11
CA THR A 55 -8.59 10.03 -14.20
C THR A 55 -8.37 8.54 -14.45
N ILE A 56 -7.70 8.28 -15.58
CA ILE A 56 -7.45 6.95 -16.09
C ILE A 56 -5.96 6.82 -16.38
N PHE A 57 -5.35 5.75 -15.90
CA PHE A 57 -3.91 5.49 -16.00
C PHE A 57 -3.66 4.22 -16.79
N LYS A 58 -2.71 4.31 -17.72
CA LYS A 58 -2.25 3.16 -18.51
C LYS A 58 -1.38 2.19 -17.71
N LYS A 59 -0.84 2.63 -16.56
CA LYS A 59 0.10 1.86 -15.73
C LYS A 59 -0.24 2.05 -14.25
N LYS A 60 -0.08 1.00 -13.45
CA LYS A 60 -0.26 1.03 -11.98
C LYS A 60 0.65 2.07 -11.32
N SER A 61 1.88 2.23 -11.81
CA SER A 61 2.81 3.27 -11.31
C SER A 61 2.30 4.69 -11.53
N GLY A 62 1.61 4.95 -12.65
CA GLY A 62 0.99 6.24 -12.92
C GLY A 62 -0.15 6.54 -11.95
N TRP A 63 -0.98 5.53 -11.67
CA TRP A 63 -2.06 5.62 -10.67
C TRP A 63 -1.50 5.83 -9.26
N SER A 64 -0.52 5.03 -8.84
CA SER A 64 0.10 5.17 -7.52
C SER A 64 0.75 6.54 -7.33
N ARG A 65 1.44 7.08 -8.35
CA ARG A 65 2.00 8.43 -8.27
C ARG A 65 0.90 9.49 -8.14
N HIS A 66 -0.19 9.35 -8.89
CA HIS A 66 -1.32 10.25 -8.77
C HIS A 66 -1.93 10.21 -7.37
N GLU A 67 -2.14 9.03 -6.79
CA GLU A 67 -2.63 8.87 -5.42
C GLU A 67 -1.67 9.55 -4.43
N THR A 68 -0.37 9.28 -4.49
CA THR A 68 0.61 9.93 -3.60
C THR A 68 0.60 11.45 -3.71
N LEU A 69 0.37 12.01 -4.91
CA LEU A 69 0.42 13.46 -5.11
C LEU A 69 -0.92 14.17 -4.81
N ARG A 70 -2.06 13.50 -5.00
CA ARG A 70 -3.39 14.11 -4.93
C ARG A 70 -4.23 13.64 -3.74
N HIS A 71 -3.89 12.48 -3.20
CA HIS A 71 -4.66 11.78 -2.17
C HIS A 71 -3.76 11.25 -1.05
N PHE A 72 -2.61 11.90 -0.79
CA PHE A 72 -1.68 11.48 0.27
C PHE A 72 -2.37 11.37 1.64
N ASN A 73 -3.24 12.34 1.94
CA ASN A 73 -3.99 12.45 3.20
C ASN A 73 -5.34 11.69 3.17
N TYR A 74 -5.67 11.01 2.07
CA TYR A 74 -6.89 10.23 2.03
C TYR A 74 -6.70 8.98 2.91
N ASN A 75 -7.57 8.83 3.92
CA ASN A 75 -7.48 7.73 4.89
C ASN A 75 -8.86 7.15 5.21
N ILE A 76 -9.83 7.25 4.29
CA ILE A 76 -11.14 6.64 4.49
C ILE A 76 -11.00 5.14 4.25
N LEU A 77 -11.38 4.37 5.27
CA LEU A 77 -11.30 2.91 5.26
C LEU A 77 -12.41 2.32 4.38
N PRO A 78 -12.16 1.16 3.73
CA PRO A 78 -13.21 0.42 3.03
C PRO A 78 -14.36 0.06 3.97
N THR A 79 -15.60 0.15 3.49
CA THR A 79 -16.81 -0.13 4.30
C THR A 79 -17.14 -1.62 4.43
N ASN A 80 -16.48 -2.48 3.66
CA ASN A 80 -16.78 -3.91 3.54
C ASN A 80 -15.93 -4.80 4.48
N LEU A 81 -15.54 -4.28 5.64
CA LEU A 81 -14.76 -5.03 6.63
C LEU A 81 -15.67 -5.86 7.53
N PHE A 82 -15.25 -7.10 7.83
CA PHE A 82 -15.97 -7.95 8.76
C PHE A 82 -15.76 -7.48 10.19
N THR A 83 -16.84 -7.47 10.98
CA THR A 83 -16.75 -7.31 12.43
C THR A 83 -16.22 -8.62 13.03
N LEU A 84 -15.13 -8.52 13.79
CA LEU A 84 -14.54 -9.64 14.53
C LEU A 84 -14.96 -9.56 16.00
N SER A 85 -15.02 -10.70 16.68
CA SER A 85 -15.27 -10.73 18.12
C SER A 85 -14.03 -10.28 18.90
N ASP A 86 -14.24 -9.73 20.10
CA ASP A 86 -13.13 -9.30 20.96
C ASP A 86 -12.19 -10.44 21.35
N ILE A 87 -12.73 -11.66 21.54
CA ILE A 87 -11.95 -12.87 21.81
C ILE A 87 -10.96 -13.12 20.67
N HIS A 88 -11.45 -13.14 19.43
CA HIS A 88 -10.60 -13.38 18.26
C HIS A 88 -9.56 -12.26 18.06
N ILE A 89 -9.95 -11.00 18.30
CA ILE A 89 -9.03 -9.87 18.24
C ILE A 89 -7.89 -10.03 19.26
N ASN A 90 -8.20 -10.47 20.49
CA ASN A 90 -7.19 -10.66 21.52
C ASN A 90 -6.23 -11.82 21.20
N GLU A 91 -6.73 -12.95 20.69
CA GLU A 91 -5.87 -14.07 20.22
C GLU A 91 -4.91 -13.63 19.12
N VAL A 92 -5.38 -12.79 18.20
CA VAL A 92 -4.55 -12.23 17.13
C VAL A 92 -3.51 -11.27 17.69
N LYS A 93 -3.87 -10.40 18.64
CA LYS A 93 -2.91 -9.52 19.33
C LYS A 93 -1.83 -10.33 20.04
N ASP A 94 -2.21 -11.36 20.79
CA ASP A 94 -1.27 -12.24 21.47
C ASP A 94 -0.33 -12.93 20.49
N THR A 95 -0.84 -13.36 19.34
CA THR A 95 -0.02 -13.95 18.27
C THR A 95 0.94 -12.93 17.67
N LEU A 96 0.49 -11.70 17.40
CA LEU A 96 1.35 -10.63 16.89
C LEU A 96 2.45 -10.27 17.88
N VAL A 97 2.11 -10.19 19.17
CA VAL A 97 3.10 -9.97 20.22
C VAL A 97 4.01 -11.17 20.31
N TYR A 98 3.53 -12.41 20.34
CA TYR A 98 4.38 -13.60 20.43
C TYR A 98 5.43 -13.64 19.30
N LEU A 99 5.00 -13.37 18.08
CA LEU A 99 5.83 -13.43 16.89
C LEU A 99 6.75 -12.20 16.75
N ILE A 100 6.24 -10.97 16.99
CA ILE A 100 6.95 -9.68 16.73
C ILE A 100 7.67 -9.70 15.36
N GLN A 101 7.02 -10.29 14.36
CA GLN A 101 7.59 -10.43 13.03
C GLN A 101 6.51 -10.35 11.97
N SER A 102 6.94 -10.50 10.73
CA SER A 102 6.06 -10.55 9.58
C SER A 102 5.25 -11.84 9.58
N SER A 103 3.92 -11.74 9.51
CA SER A 103 3.02 -12.91 9.54
C SER A 103 1.76 -12.69 8.68
N PRO A 104 1.02 -13.76 8.32
CA PRO A 104 -0.31 -13.64 7.76
C PRO A 104 -1.26 -12.93 8.73
N LEU A 105 -2.04 -11.98 8.23
CA LEU A 105 -3.05 -11.27 9.02
C LEU A 105 -4.11 -10.70 8.08
N THR A 106 -5.39 -10.97 8.34
CA THR A 106 -6.48 -10.48 7.50
C THR A 106 -6.63 -8.96 7.56
N GLU A 107 -7.23 -8.37 6.52
CA GLU A 107 -7.51 -6.93 6.46
C GLU A 107 -8.38 -6.48 7.64
N SER A 108 -9.46 -7.21 7.92
CA SER A 108 -10.39 -6.89 9.00
C SER A 108 -9.72 -6.97 10.37
N ALA A 109 -8.88 -7.98 10.63
CA ALA A 109 -8.15 -8.07 11.88
C ALA A 109 -7.17 -6.91 12.06
N PHE A 110 -6.43 -6.56 11.00
CA PHE A 110 -5.54 -5.41 11.04
C PHE A 110 -6.30 -4.11 11.35
N VAL A 111 -7.38 -3.83 10.64
CA VAL A 111 -8.15 -2.60 10.86
C VAL A 111 -8.79 -2.60 12.25
N SER A 112 -9.38 -3.71 12.72
CA SER A 112 -9.95 -3.79 14.06
C SER A 112 -8.92 -3.51 15.16
N ILE A 113 -7.68 -3.97 15.00
CA ILE A 113 -6.61 -3.76 15.99
C ILE A 113 -6.07 -2.32 15.94
N PHE A 114 -5.86 -1.78 14.74
CA PHE A 114 -5.12 -0.53 14.55
C PHE A 114 -5.95 0.67 14.09
N GLN A 115 -7.28 0.57 14.00
CA GLN A 115 -8.18 1.59 13.39
C GLN A 115 -7.84 3.05 13.76
N ASN A 116 -7.56 3.31 15.03
CA ASN A 116 -7.32 4.67 15.55
C ASN A 116 -5.87 5.14 15.36
N ASN A 117 -5.01 4.28 14.82
CA ASN A 117 -3.58 4.50 14.65
C ASN A 117 -3.12 4.33 13.20
N ILE A 118 -4.05 4.15 12.24
CA ILE A 118 -3.72 4.11 10.82
C ILE A 118 -3.31 5.51 10.38
N ASN A 119 -2.03 5.70 10.07
CA ASN A 119 -1.51 6.95 9.53
C ASN A 119 -1.90 7.14 8.06
N ARG A 120 -1.98 6.03 7.31
CA ARG A 120 -2.27 6.08 5.88
C ARG A 120 -2.89 4.78 5.35
N TYR A 121 -3.88 4.95 4.46
CA TYR A 121 -4.39 3.91 3.58
C TYR A 121 -4.13 4.28 2.11
N SER A 122 -3.50 3.37 1.36
CA SER A 122 -3.34 3.48 -0.09
C SER A 122 -4.33 2.55 -0.77
N ILE A 123 -5.31 3.12 -1.46
CA ILE A 123 -6.30 2.41 -2.28
C ILE A 123 -5.61 1.74 -3.46
N CYS A 124 -4.66 2.41 -4.10
CA CYS A 124 -3.94 1.89 -5.27
C CYS A 124 -3.13 0.63 -4.93
N GLN A 125 -2.58 0.58 -3.72
CA GLN A 125 -1.73 -0.51 -3.25
C GLN A 125 -2.45 -1.49 -2.34
N GLN A 126 -3.66 -1.17 -1.89
CA GLN A 126 -4.40 -1.87 -0.83
C GLN A 126 -3.47 -2.12 0.36
N ARG A 127 -3.00 -1.02 0.93
CA ARG A 127 -1.92 -1.00 1.93
C ARG A 127 -2.28 -0.06 3.06
N TYR A 128 -2.17 -0.54 4.29
CA TYR A 128 -2.28 0.27 5.49
C TYR A 128 -0.89 0.46 6.12
N GLU A 129 -0.68 1.63 6.71
CA GLU A 129 0.55 1.99 7.40
C GLU A 129 0.20 2.61 8.76
N CYS A 130 0.81 2.04 9.81
CA CYS A 130 0.86 2.61 11.15
C CYS A 130 2.33 2.86 11.52
N SER A 131 2.60 3.99 12.16
CA SER A 131 3.94 4.48 12.50
C SER A 131 3.92 4.98 13.95
N PHE A 132 4.77 4.39 14.77
CA PHE A 132 4.86 4.66 16.20
C PHE A 132 6.29 5.07 16.56
N SER A 133 6.48 6.30 17.02
CA SER A 133 7.78 6.84 17.45
C SER A 133 7.64 7.79 18.62
N GLY A 134 8.72 7.98 19.37
CA GLY A 134 8.76 8.86 20.54
C GLY A 134 8.32 8.18 21.84
N TYR A 135 8.33 8.95 22.93
CA TYR A 135 8.19 8.43 24.30
C TYR A 135 6.84 7.72 24.54
N ASP A 136 5.76 8.18 23.91
CA ASP A 136 4.42 7.59 24.09
C ASP A 136 4.18 6.35 23.22
N ALA A 137 5.08 6.04 22.29
CA ALA A 137 4.90 4.96 21.32
C ALA A 137 4.82 3.59 21.99
N TYR A 138 5.66 3.35 23.00
CA TYR A 138 5.67 2.07 23.72
C TYR A 138 4.36 1.85 24.48
N ASN A 139 3.88 2.88 25.20
CA ASN A 139 2.61 2.84 25.93
C ASN A 139 1.41 2.72 25.00
N THR A 140 1.43 3.41 23.87
CA THR A 140 0.39 3.29 22.84
C THR A 140 0.28 1.85 22.33
N LEU A 141 1.42 1.21 22.01
CA LEU A 141 1.44 -0.18 21.56
C LEU A 141 1.07 -1.16 22.68
N ALA A 142 1.45 -0.89 23.93
CA ALA A 142 1.02 -1.68 25.08
C ALA A 142 -0.51 -1.67 25.23
N ASN A 143 -1.14 -0.50 25.05
CA ASN A 143 -2.60 -0.38 25.09
C ASN A 143 -3.26 -1.07 23.89
N ILE A 144 -2.70 -0.95 22.68
CA ILE A 144 -3.21 -1.62 21.49
C ILE A 144 -3.18 -3.15 21.70
N PHE A 145 -2.07 -3.69 22.16
CA PHE A 145 -1.88 -5.12 22.35
C PHE A 145 -2.47 -5.66 23.65
N ASN A 146 -2.87 -4.78 24.59
CA ASN A 146 -3.24 -5.15 25.95
C ASN A 146 -2.13 -5.94 26.67
N GLN A 147 -0.87 -5.54 26.45
CA GLN A 147 0.32 -6.19 27.02
C GLN A 147 1.43 -5.17 27.32
N GLU A 148 1.77 -4.97 28.59
CA GLU A 148 2.81 -4.00 29.00
C GLU A 148 4.21 -4.35 28.49
N ASN A 149 4.54 -5.65 28.44
CA ASN A 149 5.87 -6.13 28.02
C ASN A 149 5.91 -6.58 26.56
N TRP A 150 5.02 -6.06 25.71
CA TRP A 150 4.86 -6.51 24.33
C TRP A 150 6.17 -6.46 23.54
N GLY A 151 7.03 -5.47 23.80
CA GLY A 151 8.26 -5.24 23.03
C GLY A 151 9.50 -5.92 23.60
N ARG A 152 9.39 -6.64 24.73
CA ARG A 152 10.54 -7.22 25.44
C ARG A 152 10.53 -8.75 25.37
N ARG A 153 11.73 -9.32 25.21
CA ARG A 153 11.99 -10.76 25.27
C ARG A 153 13.12 -11.04 26.23
N ILE A 154 12.90 -11.98 27.14
CA ILE A 154 13.91 -12.47 28.08
C ILE A 154 14.20 -13.92 27.68
N TYR A 155 15.48 -14.24 27.49
CA TYR A 155 15.96 -15.57 27.14
C TYR A 155 16.44 -16.31 28.39
N GLU A 156 16.54 -17.64 28.30
CA GLU A 156 16.88 -18.53 29.43
C GLU A 156 18.17 -18.14 30.17
N HIS A 157 19.12 -17.52 29.47
CA HIS A 157 20.42 -17.12 29.99
C HIS A 157 20.46 -15.68 30.51
N GLY A 158 19.30 -15.07 30.83
CA GLY A 158 19.20 -13.70 31.36
C GLY A 158 19.37 -12.58 30.33
N GLN A 159 19.81 -12.93 29.11
CA GLN A 159 19.85 -12.01 27.98
C GLN A 159 18.46 -11.49 27.66
N SER A 160 18.36 -10.26 27.19
CA SER A 160 17.09 -9.72 26.72
C SER A 160 17.21 -8.90 25.44
N SER A 161 16.15 -8.88 24.66
CA SER A 161 16.02 -8.02 23.49
C SER A 161 14.76 -7.18 23.60
N GLU A 162 14.85 -5.92 23.17
CA GLU A 162 13.76 -4.96 23.28
C GLU A 162 13.58 -4.17 21.98
N VAL A 163 12.33 -3.86 21.66
CA VAL A 163 11.96 -2.95 20.57
C VAL A 163 12.31 -1.52 20.96
N VAL A 164 13.08 -0.83 20.11
CA VAL A 164 13.56 0.54 20.37
C VAL A 164 12.72 1.55 19.58
N LEU A 165 12.04 2.45 20.30
CA LEU A 165 11.11 3.45 19.75
C LEU A 165 11.48 4.91 20.06
N VAL A 166 12.50 5.11 20.90
CA VAL A 166 12.98 6.42 21.32
C VAL A 166 14.47 6.53 20.97
N PRO A 167 14.95 7.66 20.42
CA PRO A 167 16.38 7.93 20.24
C PRO A 167 17.12 7.80 21.58
N GLU A 168 18.24 7.08 21.62
CA GLU A 168 19.14 7.12 22.78
C GLU A 168 19.62 8.56 22.98
N SER A 169 19.36 9.13 24.15
CA SER A 169 20.01 10.35 24.62
C SER A 169 21.46 10.03 24.97
N THR A 170 22.33 9.92 23.96
CA THR A 170 23.81 9.91 24.06
C THR A 170 24.38 9.53 25.44
N ALA A 171 24.38 8.24 25.84
CA ALA A 171 25.28 7.64 26.86
C ALA A 171 24.90 6.18 27.22
N SER A 172 24.91 5.24 26.28
CA SER A 172 25.05 3.81 26.62
C SER A 172 25.58 3.03 25.43
N ASN A 173 26.60 2.21 25.65
CA ASN A 173 27.31 1.41 24.64
C ASN A 173 26.46 0.22 24.11
N ASN A 174 25.15 0.37 23.98
CA ASN A 174 24.28 -0.71 23.53
C ASN A 174 24.35 -0.84 22.02
N LYS A 175 24.83 -1.99 21.53
CA LYS A 175 24.87 -2.27 20.09
C LYS A 175 23.43 -2.47 19.59
N LEU A 176 22.91 -1.50 18.85
CA LEU A 176 21.66 -1.62 18.11
C LEU A 176 21.87 -2.52 16.89
N TYR A 177 21.02 -3.52 16.72
CA TYR A 177 21.05 -4.41 15.56
C TYR A 177 19.86 -4.12 14.63
N ASN A 178 20.16 -3.93 13.34
CA ASN A 178 19.15 -3.73 12.31
C ASN A 178 18.60 -5.08 11.85
N SER A 179 17.38 -5.43 12.24
CA SER A 179 16.68 -6.54 11.59
C SER A 179 16.09 -6.05 10.26
N ASN A 180 16.59 -6.60 9.15
CA ASN A 180 16.07 -6.49 7.78
C ASN A 180 15.98 -5.07 7.16
N GLN A 181 17.09 -4.67 6.51
CA GLN A 181 17.22 -3.64 5.45
C GLN A 181 16.27 -2.43 5.54
N LEU A 182 16.69 -1.36 6.24
CA LEU A 182 16.33 0.05 5.98
C LEU A 182 17.20 0.98 6.85
N ASN A 183 17.61 2.13 6.29
CA ASN A 183 18.35 3.21 6.96
C ASN A 183 17.45 3.95 7.97
N PHE A 184 17.14 3.35 9.12
CA PHE A 184 16.45 4.07 10.19
C PHE A 184 17.44 4.98 10.93
N LYS A 185 17.45 6.27 10.60
CA LYS A 185 18.14 7.31 11.38
C LYS A 185 17.43 7.64 12.70
N LYS A 186 16.21 7.11 12.92
CA LYS A 186 15.35 7.38 14.08
C LYS A 186 14.67 6.08 14.53
N PRO A 187 14.61 5.79 15.84
CA PRO A 187 13.86 4.66 16.36
C PRO A 187 12.36 4.85 16.14
N GLU A 188 11.73 3.89 15.47
CA GLU A 188 10.33 3.89 15.08
C GLU A 188 9.88 2.45 14.80
N MET A 189 8.63 2.14 15.14
CA MET A 189 7.93 0.94 14.71
C MET A 189 6.97 1.28 13.57
N ASN A 190 7.22 0.70 12.41
CA ASN A 190 6.32 0.77 11.26
C ASN A 190 5.61 -0.58 11.09
N ILE A 191 4.28 -0.57 11.23
CA ILE A 191 3.42 -1.73 11.03
C ILE A 191 2.68 -1.53 9.70
N ILE A 192 2.95 -2.42 8.75
CA ILE A 192 2.46 -2.31 7.37
C ILE A 192 1.64 -3.55 7.06
N TRP A 193 0.38 -3.34 6.68
CA TRP A 193 -0.45 -4.37 6.09
C TRP A 193 -0.52 -4.20 4.58
N LYS A 194 -0.41 -5.28 3.82
CA LYS A 194 -0.65 -5.31 2.37
C LYS A 194 -0.91 -6.73 1.89
N ARG A 195 -1.60 -6.86 0.75
CA ARG A 195 -1.64 -8.12 0.01
C ARG A 195 -0.28 -8.44 -0.60
N ARG A 196 0.16 -9.69 -0.49
CA ARG A 196 1.36 -10.22 -1.11
C ARG A 196 0.99 -11.35 -2.06
N VAL A 197 1.69 -11.43 -3.18
CA VAL A 197 1.64 -12.60 -4.05
C VAL A 197 2.71 -13.58 -3.58
N ILE A 198 2.30 -14.79 -3.27
CA ILE A 198 3.16 -15.92 -2.90
C ILE A 198 3.03 -16.97 -4.00
N ASN A 199 4.12 -17.66 -4.32
CA ASN A 199 4.09 -18.79 -5.23
C ASN A 199 4.27 -20.08 -4.44
N ASP A 200 3.51 -21.12 -4.76
CA ASP A 200 3.81 -22.47 -4.28
C ASP A 200 4.96 -23.11 -5.09
N GLU A 201 5.38 -24.31 -4.68
CA GLU A 201 6.45 -25.07 -5.35
C GLU A 201 6.08 -25.46 -6.80
N ALA A 202 4.78 -25.53 -7.10
CA ALA A 202 4.27 -25.78 -8.44
C ALA A 202 4.17 -24.51 -9.30
N GLY A 203 4.48 -23.33 -8.75
CA GLY A 203 4.43 -22.03 -9.42
C GLY A 203 3.05 -21.38 -9.47
N ASN A 204 2.06 -21.91 -8.74
CA ASN A 204 0.74 -21.29 -8.60
C ASN A 204 0.84 -20.04 -7.74
N LYS A 205 0.14 -18.98 -8.16
CA LYS A 205 0.13 -17.67 -7.50
C LYS A 205 -1.07 -17.53 -6.57
N PHE A 206 -0.79 -17.17 -5.32
CA PHE A 206 -1.81 -16.87 -4.32
C PHE A 206 -1.63 -15.44 -3.81
N GLU A 207 -2.73 -14.72 -3.66
CA GLU A 207 -2.74 -13.47 -2.92
C GLU A 207 -3.04 -13.77 -1.45
N VAL A 208 -2.19 -13.28 -0.56
CA VAL A 208 -2.30 -13.49 0.89
C VAL A 208 -2.20 -12.15 1.60
N ASP A 209 -3.09 -11.94 2.57
CA ASP A 209 -3.05 -10.79 3.45
C ASP A 209 -1.91 -10.91 4.45
N TRP A 210 -1.08 -9.88 4.55
CA TRP A 210 0.18 -9.97 5.26
C TRP A 210 0.51 -8.70 6.03
N VAL A 211 0.89 -8.86 7.30
CA VAL A 211 1.39 -7.78 8.15
C VAL A 211 2.90 -7.85 8.29
N THR A 212 3.55 -6.69 8.32
CA THR A 212 5.00 -6.54 8.44
C THR A 212 5.27 -5.54 9.54
N LEU A 213 5.98 -5.98 10.58
CA LEU A 213 6.46 -5.13 11.66
C LEU A 213 7.93 -4.79 11.35
N LYS A 214 8.29 -3.50 11.35
CA LYS A 214 9.65 -3.02 11.10
C LYS A 214 10.08 -2.09 12.22
N PHE A 215 11.18 -2.42 12.89
CA PHE A 215 11.65 -1.73 14.07
C PHE A 215 13.13 -2.00 14.32
N LEU A 216 13.73 -1.22 15.22
CA LEU A 216 15.07 -1.45 15.74
C LEU A 216 15.03 -2.34 16.98
N VAL A 217 16.06 -3.16 17.15
CA VAL A 217 16.21 -4.04 18.30
C VAL A 217 17.46 -3.67 19.10
N GLY A 218 17.27 -3.45 20.39
CA GLY A 218 18.34 -3.38 21.39
C GLY A 218 18.55 -4.76 22.00
N GLN A 219 19.82 -5.11 22.26
CA GLN A 219 20.18 -6.34 22.96
C GLN A 219 20.93 -5.99 24.26
N PHE A 220 20.56 -6.66 25.34
CA PHE A 220 21.10 -6.45 26.68
C PHE A 220 21.56 -7.78 27.25
N HIS A 221 22.72 -7.76 27.90
CA HIS A 221 23.41 -8.92 28.48
C HIS A 221 23.53 -8.78 29.98
#